data_AF-A0A9D7R1M9-F1
#
_entry.id   AF-A0A9D7R1M9-F1
#
_cell.length_a   1.000
_cell.length_b   1.000
_cell.length_c   1.000
_cell.angle_alpha   90.00
_cell.angle_beta   90.00
_cell.angle_gamma   90.00
#
_symmetry.space_group_name_H-M   'P 1'
#
loop_
_entity.id
_entity.type
_entity.pdbx_description
1 polymer ?
#
loop_
_entity_poly.entity_id
_entity_poly.type
_entity_poly.pdbx_seq_one_letter_code
_entity_poly.pdbx_strand_id
1 'polypeptide(L)'
;MTTSQPIRMQAALAGKRVLITGCTGFLAKVVLEKLIRSVPDVGKLVLLVRADRSGNDARKRFDREIATSSIFEKLRAEQPHFLAHFFAEKIECVTGEVSEPRFGLTAEGFQELANRVDVIINSAASVNFREALDEALSINALSIHNITALARMADAPLIQVSTCYVNGFNQGDMLEQVVTPVGTEATIERHPKGYFDVAPMLKRMQQKIDDVKTSTTNAKLRERLLTDLGIAEANHFGWNDTYTLTKWMGEQFAMEGMQGRTMTIVRPSIIESTLQEPVPGWIEGVKVADAIIVAYARGKTTLFPAKPDEVIDIVPADLVANSILMATAEALIDPGQHRIYQACTGSANPILLGNVIDLFQTEMQTNWQKYDRLLYSQPKHQFRVVSRTLFLLMLSAMGIGVTVWGALRRLIGIKGESPAMDALRTTQTLAQTFSFYTTPSYRFHNSSLMQLAQRFDSTDKAGFSVDARLIDWPEYLCHIHMAGLNQFAMRKRRAAPAAAAPAEMTLGGEAAIQSRAV
;
A
#
# COMPACT_ATOMS: atom_id res chain seq x y z
N MET A 1 -4.32 -26.69 -33.53
CA MET A 1 -4.55 -25.46 -32.73
C MET A 1 -6.01 -25.47 -32.31
N THR A 2 -6.32 -26.07 -31.16
CA THR A 2 -7.67 -26.01 -30.59
C THR A 2 -7.88 -24.57 -30.10
N THR A 3 -8.68 -23.81 -30.83
CA THR A 3 -9.15 -22.48 -30.42
C THR A 3 -9.99 -22.64 -29.17
N SER A 4 -9.37 -22.53 -27.98
CA SER A 4 -10.12 -22.42 -26.73
C SER A 4 -10.99 -21.16 -26.82
N GLN A 5 -12.25 -21.26 -26.41
CA GLN A 5 -13.09 -20.08 -26.33
C GLN A 5 -12.43 -19.05 -25.41
N PRO A 6 -12.51 -17.75 -25.74
CA PRO A 6 -11.94 -16.72 -24.90
C PRO A 6 -12.61 -16.73 -23.52
N ILE A 7 -11.84 -16.44 -22.48
CA ILE A 7 -12.35 -16.28 -21.12
C ILE A 7 -13.27 -15.06 -21.09
N ARG A 8 -14.43 -15.21 -20.44
CA ARG A 8 -15.34 -14.11 -20.13
C ARG A 8 -15.40 -13.90 -18.62
N MET A 9 -15.11 -12.70 -18.16
CA MET A 9 -15.02 -12.35 -16.75
C MET A 9 -16.34 -12.59 -16.03
N GLN A 10 -17.45 -12.09 -16.58
CA GLN A 10 -18.77 -12.24 -15.96
C GLN A 10 -19.16 -13.70 -15.86
N ALA A 11 -18.89 -14.51 -16.91
CA ALA A 11 -19.21 -15.94 -16.88
C ALA A 11 -18.36 -16.71 -15.86
N ALA A 12 -17.07 -16.36 -15.71
CA ALA A 12 -16.17 -17.01 -14.76
C ALA A 12 -16.60 -16.80 -13.30
N LEU A 13 -17.10 -15.60 -12.98
CA LEU A 13 -17.42 -15.17 -11.62
C LEU A 13 -18.93 -15.18 -11.29
N ALA A 14 -19.80 -15.39 -12.27
CA ALA A 14 -21.24 -15.48 -12.05
C ALA A 14 -21.59 -16.55 -11.01
N GLY A 15 -22.42 -16.18 -10.04
CA GLY A 15 -22.86 -17.05 -8.95
C GLY A 15 -21.76 -17.43 -7.94
N LYS A 16 -20.50 -17.02 -8.14
CA LYS A 16 -19.39 -17.38 -7.24
C LYS A 16 -19.43 -16.59 -5.93
N ARG A 17 -18.96 -17.21 -4.87
CA ARG A 17 -18.80 -16.64 -3.54
C ARG A 17 -17.32 -16.35 -3.32
N VAL A 18 -16.95 -15.07 -3.37
CA VAL A 18 -15.56 -14.61 -3.34
C VAL A 18 -15.23 -14.13 -1.92
N LEU A 19 -14.30 -14.79 -1.24
CA LEU A 19 -13.77 -14.30 0.02
C LEU A 19 -12.67 -13.27 -0.26
N ILE A 20 -12.76 -12.08 0.34
CA ILE A 20 -11.73 -11.05 0.24
C ILE A 20 -11.27 -10.67 1.64
N THR A 21 -9.95 -10.72 1.85
CA THR A 21 -9.32 -10.24 3.09
C THR A 21 -8.72 -8.84 2.85
N GLY A 22 -8.58 -8.05 3.92
CA GLY A 22 -7.94 -6.74 3.83
C GLY A 22 -8.79 -5.64 3.18
N CYS A 23 -10.12 -5.81 3.08
CA CYS A 23 -11.06 -4.87 2.44
C CYS A 23 -11.12 -3.47 3.07
N THR A 24 -10.54 -3.27 4.25
CA THR A 24 -10.38 -1.94 4.83
C THR A 24 -9.24 -1.15 4.19
N GLY A 25 -8.34 -1.84 3.47
CA GLY A 25 -7.20 -1.25 2.78
C GLY A 25 -7.52 -0.76 1.36
N PHE A 26 -6.63 0.08 0.85
CA PHE A 26 -6.75 0.78 -0.43
C PHE A 26 -7.02 -0.14 -1.63
N LEU A 27 -6.12 -1.09 -1.93
CA LEU A 27 -6.23 -1.93 -3.13
C LEU A 27 -7.48 -2.82 -3.10
N ALA A 28 -7.78 -3.44 -1.95
CA ALA A 28 -8.92 -4.33 -1.82
C ALA A 28 -10.26 -3.59 -2.02
N LYS A 29 -10.34 -2.29 -1.70
CA LYS A 29 -11.50 -1.45 -2.04
C LYS A 29 -11.65 -1.27 -3.56
N VAL A 30 -10.56 -1.09 -4.30
CA VAL A 30 -10.58 -1.00 -5.77
C VAL A 30 -11.07 -2.31 -6.38
N VAL A 31 -10.56 -3.46 -5.89
CA VAL A 31 -11.03 -4.79 -6.31
C VAL A 31 -12.53 -4.96 -6.01
N LEU A 32 -12.96 -4.58 -4.81
CA LEU A 32 -14.36 -4.67 -4.38
C LEU A 32 -15.28 -3.80 -5.25
N GLU A 33 -14.94 -2.54 -5.50
CA GLU A 33 -15.70 -1.65 -6.38
C GLU A 33 -15.79 -2.21 -7.80
N LYS A 34 -14.66 -2.67 -8.35
CA LYS A 34 -14.59 -3.21 -9.70
C LYS A 34 -15.48 -4.45 -9.85
N LEU A 35 -15.49 -5.35 -8.87
CA LEU A 35 -16.39 -6.51 -8.83
C LEU A 35 -17.87 -6.10 -8.80
N ILE A 36 -18.23 -5.18 -7.90
CA ILE A 36 -19.62 -4.70 -7.76
C ILE A 36 -20.11 -4.10 -9.08
N ARG A 37 -19.30 -3.25 -9.71
CA ARG A 37 -19.66 -2.54 -10.94
C ARG A 37 -19.68 -3.45 -12.17
N SER A 38 -18.71 -4.35 -12.29
CA SER A 38 -18.42 -5.05 -13.55
C SER A 38 -18.91 -6.50 -13.55
N VAL A 39 -19.22 -7.07 -12.38
CA VAL A 39 -19.70 -8.45 -12.22
C VAL A 39 -20.92 -8.48 -11.28
N PRO A 40 -22.05 -7.86 -11.65
CA PRO A 40 -23.23 -7.77 -10.78
C PRO A 40 -23.83 -9.14 -10.42
N ASP A 41 -23.63 -10.14 -11.27
CA ASP A 41 -24.14 -11.50 -11.10
C ASP A 41 -23.28 -12.39 -10.18
N VAL A 42 -22.21 -11.84 -9.57
CA VAL A 42 -21.46 -12.55 -8.53
C VAL A 42 -22.40 -13.00 -7.40
N GLY A 43 -22.17 -14.20 -6.86
CA GLY A 43 -23.06 -14.82 -5.87
C GLY A 43 -23.08 -14.04 -4.56
N LYS A 44 -21.94 -14.00 -3.87
CA LYS A 44 -21.69 -13.24 -2.65
C LYS A 44 -20.25 -12.74 -2.63
N LEU A 45 -20.02 -11.57 -2.03
CA LEU A 45 -18.69 -11.12 -1.65
C LEU A 45 -18.58 -11.24 -0.13
N VAL A 46 -17.80 -12.21 0.32
CA VAL A 46 -17.56 -12.49 1.74
C VAL A 46 -16.35 -11.66 2.17
N LEU A 47 -16.52 -10.75 3.10
CA LEU A 47 -15.47 -9.84 3.57
C LEU A 47 -15.04 -10.25 4.97
N LEU A 48 -13.82 -10.75 5.10
CA LEU A 48 -13.21 -11.02 6.41
C LEU A 48 -12.63 -9.72 6.95
N VAL A 49 -13.21 -9.20 8.03
CA VAL A 49 -12.83 -7.90 8.61
C VAL A 49 -12.59 -8.08 10.11
N ARG A 50 -11.44 -7.59 10.58
CA ARG A 50 -11.10 -7.63 12.01
C ARG A 50 -12.05 -6.78 12.82
N ALA A 51 -12.40 -7.22 14.03
CA ALA A 51 -13.03 -6.32 15.00
C ALA A 51 -12.12 -5.11 15.32
N ASP A 52 -12.69 -3.93 15.53
CA ASP A 52 -11.89 -2.80 16.01
C ASP A 52 -11.68 -2.86 17.53
N ARG A 53 -10.81 -1.98 18.05
CA ARG A 53 -10.50 -1.91 19.50
C ARG A 53 -11.71 -1.55 20.35
N SER A 54 -12.77 -1.01 19.75
CA SER A 54 -14.03 -0.66 20.41
C SER A 54 -15.04 -1.81 20.38
N GLY A 55 -14.66 -2.98 19.86
CA GLY A 55 -15.51 -4.17 19.78
C GLY A 55 -16.53 -4.13 18.64
N ASN A 56 -16.38 -3.22 17.66
CA ASN A 56 -17.26 -3.22 16.49
C ASN A 56 -16.97 -4.44 15.62
N ASP A 57 -18.01 -5.19 15.29
CA ASP A 57 -17.97 -6.33 14.38
C ASP A 57 -17.70 -5.92 12.92
N ALA A 58 -17.49 -6.92 12.07
CA ALA A 58 -17.20 -6.74 10.66
C ALA A 58 -18.29 -5.94 9.91
N ARG A 59 -19.57 -6.10 10.25
CA ARG A 59 -20.66 -5.37 9.57
C ARG A 59 -20.59 -3.89 9.88
N LYS A 60 -20.46 -3.52 11.16
CA LYS A 60 -20.31 -2.12 11.57
C LYS A 60 -19.08 -1.47 10.95
N ARG A 61 -17.96 -2.19 10.86
CA ARG A 61 -16.77 -1.69 10.18
C ARG A 61 -16.96 -1.53 8.68
N PHE A 62 -17.64 -2.48 8.03
CA PHE A 62 -18.01 -2.34 6.63
C PHE A 62 -18.84 -1.08 6.41
N ASP A 63 -19.91 -0.87 7.19
CA ASP A 63 -20.79 0.29 7.05
C ASP A 63 -20.03 1.62 7.25
N ARG A 64 -19.11 1.66 8.22
CA ARG A 64 -18.38 2.88 8.59
C ARG A 64 -17.18 3.19 7.71
N GLU A 65 -16.42 2.19 7.27
CA GLU A 65 -15.08 2.34 6.67
C GLU A 65 -15.02 1.93 5.20
N ILE A 66 -15.94 1.07 4.74
CA ILE A 66 -15.93 0.52 3.38
C ILE A 66 -17.09 1.13 2.59
N ALA A 67 -18.34 0.95 3.03
CA ALA A 67 -19.54 1.42 2.33
C ALA A 67 -19.59 2.95 2.13
N THR A 68 -18.99 3.70 3.06
CA THR A 68 -18.86 5.17 3.04
C THR A 68 -17.66 5.68 2.25
N SER A 69 -16.76 4.80 1.80
CA SER A 69 -15.57 5.21 1.06
C SER A 69 -15.96 5.99 -0.20
N SER A 70 -15.13 6.99 -0.55
CA SER A 70 -15.34 7.82 -1.73
C SER A 70 -15.20 7.04 -3.04
N ILE A 71 -14.59 5.85 -3.01
CA ILE A 71 -14.47 4.99 -4.19
C ILE A 71 -15.84 4.64 -4.79
N PHE A 72 -16.85 4.52 -3.93
CA PHE A 72 -18.22 4.20 -4.33
C PHE A 72 -19.04 5.44 -4.69
N GLU A 73 -18.50 6.67 -4.64
CA GLU A 73 -19.28 7.90 -4.89
C GLU A 73 -19.90 7.92 -6.29
N LYS A 74 -19.14 7.51 -7.32
CA LYS A 74 -19.64 7.43 -8.69
C LYS A 74 -20.82 6.46 -8.80
N LEU A 75 -20.65 5.22 -8.32
CA LEU A 75 -21.74 4.22 -8.29
C LEU A 75 -22.93 4.69 -7.45
N ARG A 76 -22.68 5.36 -6.32
CA ARG A 76 -23.72 5.88 -5.44
C ARG A 76 -24.52 7.00 -6.11
N ALA A 77 -23.88 7.81 -6.96
CA ALA A 77 -24.53 8.87 -7.73
C ALA A 77 -25.30 8.32 -8.95
N GLU A 78 -24.70 7.37 -9.68
CA GLU A 78 -25.26 6.85 -10.93
C GLU A 78 -26.31 5.74 -10.70
N GLN A 79 -26.10 4.87 -9.70
CA GLN A 79 -26.94 3.68 -9.44
C GLN A 79 -27.16 3.44 -7.93
N PRO A 80 -27.80 4.38 -7.20
CA PRO A 80 -27.95 4.30 -5.74
C PRO A 80 -28.71 3.06 -5.27
N HIS A 81 -29.81 2.71 -5.94
CA HIS A 81 -30.63 1.54 -5.57
C HIS A 81 -29.89 0.22 -5.80
N PHE A 82 -29.15 0.11 -6.90
CA PHE A 82 -28.33 -1.06 -7.18
C PHE A 82 -27.26 -1.23 -6.09
N LEU A 83 -26.51 -0.18 -5.78
CA LEU A 83 -25.44 -0.25 -4.79
C LEU A 83 -25.98 -0.60 -3.39
N ALA A 84 -27.09 0.05 -2.98
CA ALA A 84 -27.72 -0.24 -1.69
C ALA A 84 -28.22 -1.69 -1.61
N HIS A 85 -28.88 -2.17 -2.67
CA HIS A 85 -29.32 -3.57 -2.77
C HIS A 85 -28.12 -4.53 -2.76
N PHE A 86 -27.04 -4.23 -3.48
CA PHE A 86 -25.84 -5.06 -3.49
C PHE A 86 -25.20 -5.13 -2.10
N PHE A 87 -25.09 -4.01 -1.38
CA PHE A 87 -24.57 -3.99 -0.02
C PHE A 87 -25.41 -4.81 0.97
N ALA A 88 -26.73 -4.79 0.82
CA ALA A 88 -27.64 -5.56 1.66
C ALA A 88 -27.60 -7.07 1.33
N GLU A 89 -27.70 -7.40 0.03
CA GLU A 89 -27.99 -8.76 -0.41
C GLU A 89 -26.76 -9.55 -0.86
N LYS A 90 -25.66 -8.88 -1.23
CA LYS A 90 -24.49 -9.55 -1.82
C LYS A 90 -23.23 -9.45 -0.96
N ILE A 91 -23.15 -8.51 -0.03
CA ILE A 91 -22.04 -8.41 0.92
C ILE A 91 -22.32 -9.22 2.17
N GLU A 92 -21.45 -10.17 2.49
CA GLU A 92 -21.44 -10.92 3.73
C GLU A 92 -20.21 -10.51 4.56
N CYS A 93 -20.41 -10.09 5.80
CA CYS A 93 -19.31 -9.66 6.67
C CYS A 93 -18.99 -10.73 7.71
N VAL A 94 -17.73 -11.16 7.78
CA VAL A 94 -17.24 -12.14 8.76
C VAL A 94 -16.25 -11.45 9.68
N THR A 95 -16.52 -11.49 10.97
CA THR A 95 -15.60 -10.94 11.98
C THR A 95 -14.49 -11.94 12.27
N GLY A 96 -13.25 -11.60 11.93
CA GLY A 96 -12.09 -12.44 12.20
C GLY A 96 -10.76 -11.75 11.89
N GLU A 97 -9.67 -12.32 12.39
CA GLU A 97 -8.29 -11.82 12.21
C GLU A 97 -7.44 -12.90 11.55
N VAL A 98 -6.82 -12.59 10.40
CA VAL A 98 -6.08 -13.56 9.60
C VAL A 98 -4.90 -14.21 10.34
N SER A 99 -4.31 -13.49 11.30
CA SER A 99 -3.20 -13.99 12.11
C SER A 99 -3.63 -14.95 13.22
N GLU A 100 -4.89 -14.94 13.62
CA GLU A 100 -5.40 -15.85 14.66
C GLU A 100 -5.72 -17.24 14.10
N PRO A 101 -5.51 -18.33 14.86
CA PRO A 101 -5.88 -19.67 14.44
C PRO A 101 -7.33 -19.72 13.95
N ARG A 102 -7.55 -20.22 12.72
CA ARG A 102 -8.89 -20.26 12.08
C ARG A 102 -9.58 -18.90 12.02
N PHE A 103 -8.79 -17.84 11.87
CA PHE A 103 -9.25 -16.45 11.90
C PHE A 103 -9.87 -15.97 13.22
N GLY A 104 -9.65 -16.70 14.31
CA GLY A 104 -10.33 -16.49 15.59
C GLY A 104 -11.75 -17.06 15.64
N LEU A 105 -12.15 -17.84 14.64
CA LEU A 105 -13.44 -18.54 14.59
C LEU A 105 -13.40 -19.87 15.36
N THR A 106 -14.58 -20.37 15.72
CA THR A 106 -14.73 -21.76 16.19
C THR A 106 -14.43 -22.74 15.05
N ALA A 107 -14.26 -24.03 15.38
CA ALA A 107 -14.04 -25.06 14.36
C ALA A 107 -15.21 -25.11 13.37
N GLU A 108 -16.42 -25.04 13.90
CA GLU A 108 -17.68 -25.07 13.18
C GLU A 108 -17.81 -23.83 12.30
N GLY A 109 -17.55 -22.63 12.85
CA GLY A 109 -17.62 -21.38 12.08
C GLY A 109 -16.61 -21.33 10.95
N PHE A 110 -15.40 -21.87 11.14
CA PHE A 110 -14.39 -21.97 10.09
C PHE A 110 -14.81 -22.96 8.99
N GLN A 111 -15.39 -24.10 9.35
CA GLN A 111 -15.93 -25.06 8.38
C GLN A 111 -17.14 -24.49 7.62
N GLU A 112 -18.04 -23.79 8.29
CA GLU A 112 -19.15 -23.10 7.66
C GLU A 112 -18.67 -22.03 6.68
N LEU A 113 -17.62 -21.28 7.03
CA LEU A 113 -16.98 -20.33 6.12
C LEU A 113 -16.41 -21.06 4.89
N ALA A 114 -15.69 -22.18 5.10
CA ALA A 114 -15.11 -22.95 4.00
C ALA A 114 -16.19 -23.46 3.01
N ASN A 115 -17.33 -23.94 3.52
CA ASN A 115 -18.44 -24.41 2.68
C ASN A 115 -19.10 -23.28 1.85
N ARG A 116 -18.79 -22.02 2.17
CA ARG A 116 -19.38 -20.81 1.56
C ARG A 116 -18.47 -20.07 0.60
N VAL A 117 -17.28 -20.58 0.30
CA VAL A 117 -16.28 -19.86 -0.49
C VAL A 117 -15.87 -20.68 -1.70
N ASP A 118 -15.91 -20.05 -2.88
CA ASP A 118 -15.52 -20.67 -4.14
C ASP A 118 -14.13 -20.20 -4.62
N VAL A 119 -13.67 -19.03 -4.15
CA VAL A 119 -12.32 -18.50 -4.40
C VAL A 119 -11.95 -17.49 -3.31
N ILE A 120 -10.66 -17.45 -2.94
CA ILE A 120 -10.12 -16.55 -1.92
C ILE A 120 -9.17 -15.55 -2.57
N ILE A 121 -9.42 -14.26 -2.38
CA ILE A 121 -8.50 -13.17 -2.70
C ILE A 121 -7.90 -12.66 -1.39
N ASN A 122 -6.65 -13.04 -1.12
CA ASN A 122 -5.91 -12.55 0.03
C ASN A 122 -5.17 -11.26 -0.31
N SER A 123 -5.70 -10.13 0.15
CA SER A 123 -5.05 -8.81 0.07
C SER A 123 -4.71 -8.24 1.46
N ALA A 124 -4.90 -9.00 2.54
CA ALA A 124 -4.47 -8.60 3.87
C ALA A 124 -2.94 -8.61 3.94
N ALA A 125 -2.38 -7.47 4.33
CA ALA A 125 -0.96 -7.29 4.62
C ALA A 125 -0.78 -6.07 5.50
N SER A 126 0.28 -6.06 6.30
CA SER A 126 0.83 -4.81 6.79
C SER A 126 1.87 -4.31 5.80
N VAL A 127 1.72 -3.06 5.36
CA VAL A 127 2.61 -2.39 4.41
C VAL A 127 3.56 -1.41 5.10
N ASN A 128 3.74 -1.55 6.42
CA ASN A 128 4.59 -0.68 7.21
C ASN A 128 6.03 -1.23 7.23
N PHE A 129 6.96 -0.53 6.56
CA PHE A 129 8.39 -0.89 6.51
C PHE A 129 9.13 -0.82 7.86
N ARG A 130 8.49 -0.26 8.90
CA ARG A 130 9.03 -0.18 10.26
C ARG A 130 8.14 -0.88 11.27
N GLU A 131 7.36 -1.86 10.83
CA GLU A 131 6.64 -2.72 11.73
C GLU A 131 7.61 -3.60 12.53
N ALA A 132 7.28 -3.88 13.79
CA ALA A 132 8.04 -4.81 14.60
C ALA A 132 8.09 -6.18 13.93
N LEU A 133 9.24 -6.86 13.96
CA LEU A 133 9.44 -8.12 13.22
C LEU A 133 8.38 -9.18 13.54
N ASP A 134 7.94 -9.27 14.79
CA ASP A 134 6.92 -10.24 15.21
C ASP A 134 5.54 -9.94 14.64
N GLU A 135 5.13 -8.66 14.63
CA GLU A 135 3.89 -8.23 13.98
C GLU A 135 3.95 -8.46 12.46
N ALA A 136 5.06 -8.11 11.81
CA ALA A 136 5.25 -8.29 10.37
C ALA A 136 5.23 -9.77 9.97
N LEU A 137 5.89 -10.65 10.74
CA LEU A 137 5.84 -12.10 10.53
C LEU A 137 4.42 -12.64 10.74
N SER A 138 3.75 -12.22 11.80
CA SER A 138 2.39 -12.65 12.13
C SER A 138 1.41 -12.37 10.99
N ILE A 139 1.43 -11.14 10.46
CA ILE A 139 0.46 -10.69 9.45
C ILE A 139 0.84 -11.15 8.05
N ASN A 140 2.10 -11.00 7.62
CA ASN A 140 2.46 -11.18 6.21
C ASN A 140 2.90 -12.62 5.87
N ALA A 141 3.33 -13.41 6.87
CA ALA A 141 3.86 -14.74 6.65
C ALA A 141 3.05 -15.82 7.38
N LEU A 142 2.93 -15.77 8.71
CA LEU A 142 2.30 -16.83 9.50
C LEU A 142 0.79 -16.95 9.27
N SER A 143 0.10 -15.81 9.05
CA SER A 143 -1.33 -15.80 8.71
C SER A 143 -1.68 -16.64 7.47
N ILE A 144 -0.71 -16.85 6.57
CA ILE A 144 -0.88 -17.64 5.35
C ILE A 144 -1.19 -19.11 5.68
N HIS A 145 -0.76 -19.63 6.83
CA HIS A 145 -1.18 -20.96 7.27
C HIS A 145 -2.69 -21.05 7.49
N ASN A 146 -3.31 -20.03 8.10
CA ASN A 146 -4.77 -20.01 8.29
C ASN A 146 -5.50 -19.87 6.94
N ILE A 147 -4.95 -19.06 6.03
CA ILE A 147 -5.54 -18.80 4.71
C ILE A 147 -5.49 -20.05 3.83
N THR A 148 -4.33 -20.70 3.77
CA THR A 148 -4.17 -21.95 3.02
C THR A 148 -4.98 -23.09 3.64
N ALA A 149 -5.10 -23.15 4.97
CA ALA A 149 -5.99 -24.10 5.63
C ALA A 149 -7.46 -23.91 5.20
N LEU A 150 -7.95 -22.67 5.14
CA LEU A 150 -9.31 -22.39 4.65
C LEU A 150 -9.44 -22.79 3.17
N ALA A 151 -8.50 -22.36 2.33
CA ALA A 151 -8.51 -22.65 0.89
C ALA A 151 -8.57 -24.17 0.62
N ARG A 152 -7.78 -24.96 1.34
CA ARG A 152 -7.78 -26.42 1.22
C ARG A 152 -9.09 -27.04 1.69
N MET A 153 -9.66 -26.53 2.78
CA MET A 153 -10.93 -27.01 3.33
C MET A 153 -12.12 -26.69 2.42
N ALA A 154 -12.10 -25.52 1.78
CA ALA A 154 -13.10 -25.07 0.81
C ALA A 154 -12.91 -25.68 -0.59
N ASP A 155 -11.78 -26.33 -0.85
CA ASP A 155 -11.32 -26.69 -2.20
C ASP A 155 -11.30 -25.49 -3.17
N ALA A 156 -11.00 -24.30 -2.62
CA ALA A 156 -11.06 -23.03 -3.33
C ALA A 156 -9.67 -22.59 -3.82
N PRO A 157 -9.55 -21.99 -5.02
CA PRO A 157 -8.33 -21.33 -5.45
C PRO A 157 -7.94 -20.17 -4.53
N LEU A 158 -6.62 -19.97 -4.37
CA LEU A 158 -6.07 -18.84 -3.61
C LEU A 158 -5.38 -17.85 -4.55
N ILE A 159 -5.86 -16.59 -4.54
CA ILE A 159 -5.19 -15.45 -5.15
C ILE A 159 -4.46 -14.68 -4.05
N GLN A 160 -3.14 -14.79 -4.02
CA GLN A 160 -2.28 -14.17 -3.02
C GLN A 160 -1.71 -12.86 -3.56
N VAL A 161 -2.09 -11.72 -3.00
CA VAL A 161 -1.45 -10.44 -3.32
C VAL A 161 -0.10 -10.39 -2.60
N SER A 162 0.96 -10.14 -3.35
CA SER A 162 2.33 -9.99 -2.89
C SER A 162 2.90 -8.64 -3.33
N THR A 163 4.17 -8.56 -3.73
CA THR A 163 4.79 -7.36 -4.29
C THR A 163 5.95 -7.73 -5.21
N CYS A 164 6.22 -6.94 -6.25
CA CYS A 164 7.42 -7.11 -7.11
C CYS A 164 8.72 -7.04 -6.30
N TYR A 165 8.66 -6.39 -5.15
CA TYR A 165 9.79 -6.09 -4.29
C TYR A 165 10.26 -7.24 -3.40
N VAL A 166 9.59 -8.41 -3.45
CA VAL A 166 10.10 -9.65 -2.87
C VAL A 166 11.43 -10.09 -3.48
N ASN A 167 11.88 -9.45 -4.56
CA ASN A 167 13.19 -9.66 -5.17
C ASN A 167 14.38 -9.25 -4.30
N GLY A 168 14.20 -8.48 -3.21
CA GLY A 168 15.30 -8.17 -2.29
C GLY A 168 16.50 -7.53 -3.00
N PHE A 169 17.74 -7.88 -2.67
CA PHE A 169 18.94 -7.32 -3.33
C PHE A 169 19.24 -7.88 -4.72
N ASN A 170 18.36 -8.70 -5.32
CA ASN A 170 18.50 -9.08 -6.73
C ASN A 170 18.53 -7.84 -7.64
N GLN A 171 19.14 -7.95 -8.82
CA GLN A 171 19.29 -6.84 -9.78
C GLN A 171 19.06 -7.31 -11.21
N GLY A 172 18.71 -6.37 -12.09
CA GLY A 172 18.46 -6.61 -13.50
C GLY A 172 17.00 -6.99 -13.79
N ASP A 173 16.81 -7.93 -14.72
CA ASP A 173 15.49 -8.34 -15.20
C ASP A 173 14.81 -9.31 -14.23
N MET A 174 13.73 -8.84 -13.61
CA MET A 174 12.94 -9.59 -12.64
C MET A 174 11.71 -10.20 -13.30
N LEU A 175 11.72 -11.52 -13.48
CA LEU A 175 10.67 -12.28 -14.17
C LEU A 175 9.58 -12.81 -13.23
N GLU A 176 8.46 -13.25 -13.80
CA GLU A 176 7.33 -13.89 -13.10
C GLU A 176 7.66 -15.33 -12.66
N GLN A 177 8.59 -15.46 -11.71
CA GLN A 177 9.06 -16.73 -11.20
C GLN A 177 9.26 -16.70 -9.67
N VAL A 178 9.50 -17.88 -9.09
CA VAL A 178 9.89 -17.98 -7.68
C VAL A 178 11.24 -17.30 -7.49
N VAL A 179 11.31 -16.36 -6.55
CA VAL A 179 12.51 -15.55 -6.31
C VAL A 179 13.52 -16.34 -5.48
N THR A 180 14.76 -16.41 -5.98
CA THR A 180 15.89 -16.98 -5.26
C THR A 180 16.49 -15.92 -4.30
N PRO A 181 16.71 -16.24 -3.02
CA PRO A 181 17.42 -15.38 -2.07
C PRO A 181 18.88 -15.13 -2.50
N VAL A 182 19.42 -13.94 -2.21
CA VAL A 182 20.82 -13.55 -2.51
C VAL A 182 21.64 -13.18 -1.27
N GLY A 183 21.17 -13.55 -0.06
CA GLY A 183 21.85 -13.29 1.20
C GLY A 183 23.21 -13.99 1.36
N THR A 184 24.05 -13.47 2.26
CA THR A 184 25.49 -13.75 2.27
C THR A 184 25.92 -15.02 3.00
N GLU A 185 25.11 -15.61 3.91
CA GLU A 185 25.64 -16.67 4.81
C GLU A 185 24.69 -17.83 5.18
N ALA A 186 23.56 -18.01 4.49
CA ALA A 186 22.80 -19.26 4.60
C ALA A 186 21.98 -19.48 3.32
N THR A 187 22.35 -20.48 2.51
CA THR A 187 21.48 -20.94 1.43
C THR A 187 20.22 -21.54 2.06
N ILE A 188 19.09 -20.86 1.91
CA ILE A 188 17.78 -21.41 2.23
C ILE A 188 17.56 -22.58 1.27
N GLU A 189 17.27 -23.77 1.80
CA GLU A 189 17.13 -24.97 0.98
C GLU A 189 15.92 -24.85 0.06
N ARG A 190 16.11 -25.15 -1.23
CA ARG A 190 15.01 -25.19 -2.19
C ARG A 190 14.37 -26.58 -2.16
N HIS A 191 13.12 -26.64 -1.75
CA HIS A 191 12.35 -27.87 -1.74
C HIS A 191 12.09 -28.37 -3.18
N PRO A 192 12.05 -29.70 -3.44
CA PRO A 192 11.82 -30.25 -4.78
C PRO A 192 10.52 -29.79 -5.47
N LYS A 193 9.55 -29.31 -4.69
CA LYS A 193 8.27 -28.75 -5.17
C LYS A 193 8.35 -27.26 -5.55
N GLY A 194 9.55 -26.67 -5.55
CA GLY A 194 9.84 -25.36 -6.14
C GLY A 194 9.94 -24.18 -5.17
N TYR A 195 9.35 -24.29 -3.97
CA TYR A 195 9.45 -23.29 -2.90
C TYR A 195 10.72 -23.45 -2.04
N PHE A 196 11.02 -22.46 -1.21
CA PHE A 196 12.14 -22.51 -0.26
C PHE A 196 11.68 -22.86 1.15
N ASP A 197 12.40 -23.77 1.83
CA ASP A 197 12.10 -24.16 3.22
C ASP A 197 12.55 -23.07 4.19
N VAL A 198 11.59 -22.26 4.62
CA VAL A 198 11.80 -21.13 5.52
C VAL A 198 11.67 -21.51 7.01
N ALA A 199 11.34 -22.76 7.35
CA ALA A 199 11.09 -23.15 8.73
C ALA A 199 12.34 -23.00 9.64
N PRO A 200 13.56 -23.38 9.23
CA PRO A 200 14.76 -23.17 10.04
C PRO A 200 15.04 -21.67 10.28
N MET A 201 14.85 -20.85 9.24
CA MET A 201 15.00 -19.41 9.30
C MET A 201 13.99 -18.79 10.28
N LEU A 202 12.71 -19.15 10.16
CA LEU A 202 11.64 -18.69 11.04
C LEU A 202 11.92 -19.06 12.49
N LYS A 203 12.37 -20.29 12.77
CA LYS A 203 12.71 -20.74 14.13
C LYS A 203 13.80 -19.87 14.76
N ARG A 204 14.85 -19.52 14.00
CA ARG A 204 15.92 -18.62 14.44
C ARG A 204 15.40 -17.20 14.72
N MET A 205 14.55 -16.67 13.85
CA MET A 205 13.94 -15.34 14.04
C MET A 205 13.05 -15.33 15.30
N GLN A 206 12.25 -16.38 15.51
CA GLN A 206 11.37 -16.48 16.67
C GLN A 206 12.16 -16.52 17.99
N GLN A 207 13.27 -17.25 18.04
CA GLN A 207 14.15 -17.25 19.22
C GLN A 207 14.67 -15.84 19.53
N LYS A 208 15.17 -15.11 18.51
CA LYS A 208 15.65 -13.72 18.69
C LYS A 208 14.54 -12.78 19.14
N ILE A 209 13.33 -12.96 18.63
CA ILE A 209 12.14 -12.19 19.06
C ILE A 209 11.87 -12.43 20.54
N ASP A 210 11.89 -13.68 20.99
CA ASP A 210 11.65 -14.04 22.38
C ASP A 210 12.74 -13.49 23.31
N ASP A 211 14.00 -13.53 22.87
CA ASP A 211 15.13 -12.91 23.58
C ASP A 211 14.92 -11.38 23.74
N VAL A 212 14.48 -10.68 22.68
CA VAL A 212 14.16 -9.25 22.76
C VAL A 212 12.98 -8.99 23.70
N LYS A 213 11.91 -9.81 23.63
CA LYS A 213 10.73 -9.67 24.50
C LYS A 213 11.05 -9.88 25.97
N THR A 214 12.00 -10.76 26.29
CA THR A 214 12.45 -11.02 27.67
C THR A 214 13.47 -9.99 28.16
N SER A 215 14.24 -9.36 27.25
CA SER A 215 15.26 -8.36 27.61
C SER A 215 14.71 -7.04 28.17
N THR A 216 13.45 -6.69 27.89
CA THR A 216 12.87 -5.43 28.35
C THR A 216 11.35 -5.49 28.54
N THR A 217 10.87 -4.89 29.63
CA THR A 217 9.43 -4.70 29.89
C THR A 217 8.90 -3.39 29.30
N ASN A 218 9.77 -2.50 28.80
CA ASN A 218 9.36 -1.23 28.23
C ASN A 218 8.82 -1.44 26.80
N ALA A 219 7.51 -1.22 26.62
CA ALA A 219 6.83 -1.45 25.35
C ALA A 219 7.43 -0.67 24.16
N LYS A 220 7.78 0.61 24.35
CA LYS A 220 8.35 1.44 23.27
C LYS A 220 9.75 1.01 22.89
N LEU A 221 10.56 0.64 23.89
CA LEU A 221 11.91 0.13 23.64
C LEU A 221 11.84 -1.23 22.93
N ARG A 222 10.95 -2.12 23.37
CA ARG A 222 10.70 -3.43 22.76
C ARG A 222 10.29 -3.31 21.29
N GLU A 223 9.31 -2.45 20.98
CA GLU A 223 8.87 -2.18 19.60
C GLU A 223 10.02 -1.73 18.72
N ARG A 224 10.85 -0.79 19.21
CA ARG A 224 12.05 -0.32 18.50
C ARG A 224 13.07 -1.44 18.27
N LEU A 225 13.40 -2.22 19.30
CA LEU A 225 14.36 -3.32 19.19
C LEU A 225 13.88 -4.40 18.21
N LEU A 226 12.59 -4.71 18.21
CA LEU A 226 11.98 -5.66 17.26
C LEU A 226 11.98 -5.12 15.83
N THR A 227 11.79 -3.80 15.65
CA THR A 227 11.93 -3.14 14.35
C THR A 227 13.37 -3.22 13.84
N ASP A 228 14.35 -2.88 14.70
CA ASP A 228 15.77 -2.92 14.36
C ASP A 228 16.23 -4.36 14.05
N LEU A 229 15.74 -5.35 14.81
CA LEU A 229 15.96 -6.77 14.56
C LEU A 229 15.40 -7.18 13.19
N GLY A 230 14.18 -6.78 12.85
CA GLY A 230 13.58 -7.10 11.57
C GLY A 230 14.38 -6.58 10.38
N ILE A 231 14.94 -5.38 10.50
CA ILE A 231 15.82 -4.80 9.47
C ILE A 231 17.12 -5.59 9.36
N ALA A 232 17.72 -5.97 10.49
CA ALA A 232 18.95 -6.75 10.52
C ALA A 232 18.74 -8.14 9.88
N GLU A 233 17.65 -8.83 10.22
CA GLU A 233 17.34 -10.15 9.64
C GLU A 233 17.05 -10.05 8.13
N ALA A 234 16.26 -9.06 7.70
CA ALA A 234 16.01 -8.84 6.27
C ALA A 234 17.32 -8.69 5.50
N ASN A 235 18.19 -7.77 5.93
CA ASN A 235 19.48 -7.53 5.26
C ASN A 235 20.36 -8.78 5.24
N HIS A 236 20.37 -9.55 6.33
CA HIS A 236 21.15 -10.78 6.43
C HIS A 236 20.74 -11.83 5.39
N PHE A 237 19.43 -11.97 5.14
CA PHE A 237 18.90 -12.92 4.15
C PHE A 237 18.84 -12.37 2.72
N GLY A 238 19.19 -11.11 2.51
CA GLY A 238 19.27 -10.50 1.19
C GLY A 238 18.05 -9.67 0.80
N TRP A 239 17.28 -9.18 1.77
CA TRP A 239 16.18 -8.24 1.59
C TRP A 239 16.50 -6.89 2.17
N ASN A 240 16.04 -5.84 1.49
CA ASN A 240 16.27 -4.46 1.92
C ASN A 240 15.48 -4.10 3.22
N ASP A 241 14.34 -4.74 3.47
CA ASP A 241 13.48 -4.46 4.63
C ASP A 241 12.63 -5.66 5.10
N THR A 242 12.04 -5.53 6.28
CA THR A 242 11.22 -6.55 6.92
C THR A 242 9.93 -6.85 6.15
N TYR A 243 9.32 -5.85 5.52
CA TYR A 243 8.09 -6.04 4.75
C TYR A 243 8.32 -6.99 3.58
N THR A 244 9.33 -6.72 2.76
CA THR A 244 9.65 -7.51 1.56
C THR A 244 10.12 -8.92 1.90
N LEU A 245 10.92 -9.08 2.96
CA LEU A 245 11.27 -10.40 3.50
C LEU A 245 10.01 -11.19 3.90
N THR A 246 9.13 -10.58 4.72
CA THR A 246 7.95 -11.29 5.23
C THR A 246 6.93 -11.58 4.15
N LYS A 247 6.80 -10.73 3.11
CA LYS A 247 6.01 -11.03 1.91
C LYS A 247 6.59 -12.20 1.11
N TRP A 248 7.92 -12.23 0.94
CA TRP A 248 8.57 -13.37 0.30
C TRP A 248 8.38 -14.68 1.08
N MET A 249 8.48 -14.64 2.41
CA MET A 249 8.19 -15.79 3.28
C MET A 249 6.72 -16.23 3.14
N GLY A 250 5.78 -15.28 3.09
CA GLY A 250 4.37 -15.55 2.86
C GLY A 250 4.11 -16.25 1.51
N GLU A 251 4.86 -15.91 0.45
CA GLU A 251 4.80 -16.66 -0.81
C GLU A 251 5.27 -18.12 -0.64
N GLN A 252 6.33 -18.35 0.15
CA GLN A 252 6.82 -19.72 0.40
C GLN A 252 5.77 -20.55 1.14
N PHE A 253 5.17 -20.00 2.20
CA PHE A 253 4.09 -20.66 2.93
C PHE A 253 2.83 -20.87 2.08
N ALA A 254 2.51 -19.94 1.17
CA ALA A 254 1.38 -20.11 0.25
C ALA A 254 1.64 -21.27 -0.71
N MET A 255 2.83 -21.32 -1.33
CA MET A 255 3.23 -22.41 -2.22
C MET A 255 3.26 -23.76 -1.52
N GLU A 256 3.74 -23.82 -0.28
CA GLU A 256 3.73 -25.03 0.54
C GLU A 256 2.30 -25.47 0.89
N GLY A 257 1.49 -24.56 1.43
CA GLY A 257 0.12 -24.86 1.85
C GLY A 257 -0.82 -25.21 0.69
N MET A 258 -0.59 -24.65 -0.49
CA MET A 258 -1.41 -24.90 -1.68
C MET A 258 -0.88 -26.00 -2.60
N GLN A 259 0.05 -26.84 -2.15
CA GLN A 259 0.51 -27.99 -2.94
C GLN A 259 -0.67 -28.86 -3.41
N GLY A 260 -0.69 -29.15 -4.72
CA GLY A 260 -1.76 -29.90 -5.39
C GLY A 260 -3.10 -29.16 -5.51
N ARG A 261 -3.14 -27.85 -5.21
CA ARG A 261 -4.32 -26.98 -5.31
C ARG A 261 -4.03 -25.78 -6.21
N THR A 262 -5.07 -25.07 -6.64
CA THR A 262 -4.91 -23.86 -7.46
C THR A 262 -4.42 -22.68 -6.62
N MET A 263 -3.36 -22.02 -7.08
CA MET A 263 -2.85 -20.81 -6.45
C MET A 263 -2.34 -19.82 -7.50
N THR A 264 -2.54 -18.53 -7.29
CA THR A 264 -1.93 -17.48 -8.10
C THR A 264 -1.39 -16.38 -7.21
N ILE A 265 -0.11 -16.05 -7.36
CA ILE A 265 0.51 -14.91 -6.70
C ILE A 265 0.46 -13.72 -7.66
N VAL A 266 -0.08 -12.59 -7.22
CA VAL A 266 -0.07 -11.33 -7.99
C VAL A 266 0.83 -10.33 -7.28
N ARG A 267 1.90 -9.90 -7.94
CA ARG A 267 2.93 -8.99 -7.45
C ARG A 267 2.76 -7.61 -8.08
N PRO A 268 2.10 -6.65 -7.43
CA PRO A 268 2.16 -5.25 -7.83
C PRO A 268 3.52 -4.60 -7.51
N SER A 269 3.92 -3.64 -8.34
CA SER A 269 4.95 -2.65 -8.01
C SER A 269 4.37 -1.51 -7.13
N ILE A 270 4.91 -0.29 -7.18
CA ILE A 270 4.43 0.81 -6.32
C ILE A 270 3.03 1.23 -6.79
N ILE A 271 2.02 0.89 -5.99
CA ILE A 271 0.64 1.17 -6.33
C ILE A 271 0.32 2.63 -6.02
N GLU A 272 -0.06 3.38 -7.05
CA GLU A 272 -0.54 4.75 -6.93
C GLU A 272 -2.00 4.88 -7.36
N SER A 273 -2.51 6.11 -7.44
CA SER A 273 -3.90 6.41 -7.79
C SER A 273 -4.40 5.65 -9.02
N THR A 274 -5.71 5.49 -9.13
CA THR A 274 -6.32 4.90 -10.33
C THR A 274 -6.02 5.73 -11.59
N LEU A 275 -5.81 5.07 -12.73
CA LEU A 275 -5.60 5.72 -14.02
C LEU A 275 -6.93 6.17 -14.61
N GLN A 276 -7.93 5.28 -14.62
CA GLN A 276 -9.22 5.49 -15.30
C GLN A 276 -10.40 5.22 -14.38
N GLU A 277 -10.36 4.13 -13.60
CA GLU A 277 -11.56 3.59 -12.96
C GLU A 277 -11.42 3.38 -11.45
N PRO A 278 -12.52 3.52 -10.66
CA PRO A 278 -13.83 4.01 -11.08
C PRO A 278 -13.87 5.50 -11.41
N VAL A 279 -12.89 6.25 -10.88
CA VAL A 279 -12.66 7.66 -11.16
C VAL A 279 -11.14 7.84 -11.31
N PRO A 280 -10.63 8.57 -12.31
CA PRO A 280 -9.20 8.88 -12.41
C PRO A 280 -8.68 9.60 -11.17
N GLY A 281 -7.50 9.23 -10.70
CA GLY A 281 -6.84 9.88 -9.57
C GLY A 281 -7.38 9.46 -8.20
N TRP A 282 -8.32 8.51 -8.12
CA TRP A 282 -8.80 8.03 -6.84
C TRP A 282 -7.66 7.37 -6.05
N ILE A 283 -7.46 7.83 -4.82
CA ILE A 283 -6.41 7.36 -3.92
C ILE A 283 -6.88 7.47 -2.47
N GLU A 284 -6.54 6.49 -1.64
CA GLU A 284 -6.89 6.52 -0.22
C GLU A 284 -5.67 6.80 0.65
N GLY A 285 -5.58 8.03 1.17
CA GLY A 285 -4.45 8.47 1.98
C GLY A 285 -3.16 8.65 1.17
N VAL A 286 -2.10 9.04 1.87
CA VAL A 286 -0.77 9.30 1.29
C VAL A 286 0.00 7.98 1.20
N LYS A 287 0.39 7.58 -0.01
CA LYS A 287 1.21 6.41 -0.29
C LYS A 287 2.69 6.69 -0.09
N VAL A 288 3.51 5.67 -0.33
CA VAL A 288 4.94 5.77 -0.12
C VAL A 288 5.49 6.88 -1.01
N ALA A 289 5.33 6.82 -2.34
CA ALA A 289 5.82 7.84 -3.26
C ALA A 289 5.27 9.23 -2.93
N ASP A 290 3.98 9.32 -2.63
CA ASP A 290 3.30 10.56 -2.21
C ASP A 290 3.97 11.24 -1.01
N ALA A 291 4.56 10.49 -0.07
CA ALA A 291 5.16 11.08 1.11
C ALA A 291 6.32 12.04 0.75
N ILE A 292 7.06 11.77 -0.33
CA ILE A 292 8.06 12.69 -0.87
C ILE A 292 7.39 13.91 -1.49
N ILE A 293 6.41 13.67 -2.35
CA ILE A 293 5.65 14.70 -3.06
C ILE A 293 5.08 15.70 -2.05
N VAL A 294 4.44 15.21 -0.99
CA VAL A 294 3.89 16.00 0.11
C VAL A 294 4.98 16.71 0.92
N ALA A 295 6.11 16.05 1.19
CA ALA A 295 7.19 16.68 1.95
C ALA A 295 7.86 17.83 1.19
N TYR A 296 8.04 17.67 -0.13
CA TYR A 296 8.51 18.74 -1.00
C TYR A 296 7.47 19.87 -1.12
N ALA A 297 6.20 19.54 -1.38
CA ALA A 297 5.10 20.49 -1.48
C ALA A 297 4.95 21.35 -0.20
N ARG A 298 5.26 20.78 0.96
CA ARG A 298 5.23 21.46 2.26
C ARG A 298 6.54 22.16 2.65
N GLY A 299 7.55 22.17 1.77
CA GLY A 299 8.86 22.76 2.03
C GLY A 299 9.64 22.09 3.16
N LYS A 300 9.33 20.82 3.49
CA LYS A 300 10.00 20.07 4.56
C LYS A 300 11.34 19.47 4.13
N THR A 301 11.51 19.20 2.84
CA THR A 301 12.79 18.76 2.27
C THR A 301 12.95 19.26 0.84
N THR A 302 14.19 19.50 0.44
CA THR A 302 14.60 19.81 -0.94
C THR A 302 15.69 18.85 -1.44
N LEU A 303 16.04 17.83 -0.64
CA LEU A 303 17.12 16.88 -0.92
C LEU A 303 16.61 15.46 -0.80
N PHE A 304 16.96 14.62 -1.77
CA PHE A 304 16.55 13.23 -1.78
C PHE A 304 17.66 12.28 -2.26
N PRO A 305 18.01 11.25 -1.47
CA PRO A 305 19.03 10.29 -1.86
C PRO A 305 18.47 9.28 -2.85
N ALA A 306 18.80 9.45 -4.13
CA ALA A 306 18.43 8.49 -5.15
C ALA A 306 19.35 8.56 -6.37
N LYS A 307 19.19 7.60 -7.27
CA LYS A 307 19.80 7.62 -8.59
C LYS A 307 18.74 8.07 -9.62
N PRO A 308 18.90 9.22 -10.27
CA PRO A 308 17.87 9.79 -11.15
C PRO A 308 17.68 8.99 -12.45
N ASP A 309 18.67 8.20 -12.85
CA ASP A 309 18.74 7.38 -14.05
C ASP A 309 18.21 5.95 -13.87
N GLU A 310 17.70 5.61 -12.69
CA GLU A 310 17.07 4.32 -12.42
C GLU A 310 15.57 4.34 -12.73
N VAL A 311 15.05 3.19 -13.16
CA VAL A 311 13.61 2.98 -13.35
C VAL A 311 12.92 2.92 -12.00
N ILE A 312 11.87 3.73 -11.83
CA ILE A 312 10.94 3.61 -10.70
C ILE A 312 9.63 3.02 -11.22
N ASP A 313 9.25 1.87 -10.67
CA ASP A 313 8.10 1.10 -11.16
C ASP A 313 6.83 1.50 -10.40
N ILE A 314 6.03 2.37 -11.02
CA ILE A 314 4.75 2.86 -10.50
C ILE A 314 3.63 2.22 -11.32
N VAL A 315 2.64 1.63 -10.65
CA VAL A 315 1.47 1.01 -11.29
C VAL A 315 0.16 1.61 -10.75
N PRO A 316 -0.79 2.02 -11.62
CA PRO A 316 -2.11 2.46 -11.19
C PRO A 316 -2.94 1.37 -10.50
N ALA A 317 -3.67 1.72 -9.44
CA ALA A 317 -4.42 0.76 -8.63
C ALA A 317 -5.50 -0.02 -9.39
N ASP A 318 -6.11 0.57 -10.42
CA ASP A 318 -7.10 -0.08 -11.26
C ASP A 318 -6.51 -1.14 -12.18
N LEU A 319 -5.30 -0.93 -12.73
CA LEU A 319 -4.59 -1.97 -13.46
C LEU A 319 -4.23 -3.17 -12.56
N VAL A 320 -3.85 -2.90 -11.30
CA VAL A 320 -3.59 -3.97 -10.31
C VAL A 320 -4.87 -4.72 -9.96
N ALA A 321 -5.98 -4.01 -9.72
CA ALA A 321 -7.27 -4.64 -9.44
C ALA A 321 -7.72 -5.52 -10.61
N ASN A 322 -7.57 -5.05 -11.85
CA ASN A 322 -7.85 -5.83 -13.05
C ASN A 322 -6.97 -7.09 -13.15
N SER A 323 -5.69 -6.98 -12.82
CA SER A 323 -4.76 -8.11 -12.78
C SER A 323 -5.21 -9.19 -11.79
N ILE A 324 -5.65 -8.79 -10.59
CA ILE A 324 -6.18 -9.69 -9.57
C ILE A 324 -7.45 -10.39 -10.08
N LEU A 325 -8.36 -9.66 -10.71
CA LEU A 325 -9.62 -10.22 -11.20
C LEU A 325 -9.43 -11.16 -12.38
N MET A 326 -8.53 -10.83 -13.32
CA MET A 326 -8.18 -11.72 -14.42
C MET A 326 -7.55 -13.02 -13.89
N ALA A 327 -6.63 -12.92 -12.93
CA ALA A 327 -6.06 -14.09 -12.26
C ALA A 327 -7.12 -14.92 -11.51
N THR A 328 -8.09 -14.25 -10.89
CA THR A 328 -9.21 -14.92 -10.19
C THR A 328 -10.07 -15.73 -11.17
N ALA A 329 -10.45 -15.12 -12.30
CA ALA A 329 -11.23 -15.80 -13.32
C ALA A 329 -10.48 -16.99 -13.94
N GLU A 330 -9.18 -16.82 -14.21
CA GLU A 330 -8.34 -17.92 -14.70
C GLU A 330 -8.25 -19.07 -13.69
N ALA A 331 -8.05 -18.77 -12.41
CA ALA A 331 -7.92 -19.79 -11.38
C ALA A 331 -9.20 -20.64 -11.20
N LEU A 332 -10.37 -20.07 -11.52
CA LEU A 332 -11.66 -20.78 -11.50
C LEU A 332 -11.87 -21.66 -12.75
N ILE A 333 -11.34 -21.27 -13.90
CA ILE A 333 -11.53 -21.97 -15.18
C ILE A 333 -10.46 -23.03 -15.42
N ASP A 334 -9.24 -22.78 -14.95
CA ASP A 334 -8.07 -23.62 -15.16
C ASP A 334 -7.44 -23.97 -13.80
N PRO A 335 -8.10 -24.86 -13.02
CA PRO A 335 -7.65 -25.24 -11.69
C PRO A 335 -6.42 -26.15 -11.71
N GLY A 336 -5.79 -26.33 -10.54
CA GLY A 336 -4.65 -27.23 -10.33
C GLY A 336 -3.28 -26.64 -10.65
N GLN A 337 -3.21 -25.37 -11.04
CA GLN A 337 -1.96 -24.69 -11.39
C GLN A 337 -1.48 -23.72 -10.31
N HIS A 338 -0.16 -23.55 -10.23
CA HIS A 338 0.49 -22.48 -9.47
C HIS A 338 1.02 -21.43 -10.45
N ARG A 339 0.59 -20.18 -10.29
CA ARG A 339 0.92 -19.08 -11.21
C ARG A 339 1.51 -17.90 -10.45
N ILE A 340 2.33 -17.12 -11.14
CA ILE A 340 2.89 -15.87 -10.63
C ILE A 340 2.70 -14.81 -11.71
N TYR A 341 2.12 -13.67 -11.34
CA TYR A 341 1.93 -12.53 -12.22
C TYR A 341 2.51 -11.26 -11.61
N GLN A 342 3.07 -10.39 -12.44
CA GLN A 342 3.56 -9.08 -12.02
C GLN A 342 2.71 -7.97 -12.63
N ALA A 343 2.14 -7.10 -11.79
CA ALA A 343 1.47 -5.88 -12.22
C ALA A 343 2.46 -4.73 -12.09
N CYS A 344 3.19 -4.46 -13.17
CA CYS A 344 4.32 -3.53 -13.21
C CYS A 344 4.42 -2.80 -14.56
N THR A 345 5.30 -1.80 -14.64
CA THR A 345 5.48 -0.97 -15.83
C THR A 345 6.89 -1.07 -16.44
N GLY A 346 7.88 -1.56 -15.71
CA GLY A 346 9.31 -1.45 -16.06
C GLY A 346 9.75 -2.09 -17.38
N SER A 347 9.12 -3.17 -17.83
CA SER A 347 9.43 -3.77 -19.14
C SER A 347 8.64 -3.15 -20.29
N ALA A 348 7.43 -2.65 -20.04
CA ALA A 348 6.47 -2.26 -21.08
C ALA A 348 6.38 -0.74 -21.29
N ASN A 349 6.49 0.05 -20.23
CA ASN A 349 6.38 1.51 -20.25
C ASN A 349 7.21 2.12 -19.10
N PRO A 350 8.54 2.00 -19.10
CA PRO A 350 9.39 2.44 -17.99
C PRO A 350 9.42 3.96 -17.84
N ILE A 351 9.52 4.43 -16.60
CA ILE A 351 9.83 5.83 -16.27
C ILE A 351 11.04 5.91 -15.34
N LEU A 352 11.91 6.89 -15.59
CA LEU A 352 13.07 7.17 -14.74
C LEU A 352 12.67 8.05 -13.57
N LEU A 353 13.30 7.85 -12.42
CA LEU A 353 13.03 8.64 -11.22
C LEU A 353 13.26 10.14 -11.44
N GLY A 354 14.30 10.52 -12.19
CA GLY A 354 14.57 11.92 -12.55
C GLY A 354 13.38 12.54 -13.27
N ASN A 355 12.79 11.82 -14.23
CA ASN A 355 11.63 12.31 -15.00
C ASN A 355 10.40 12.49 -14.09
N VAL A 356 10.15 11.57 -13.16
CA VAL A 356 9.05 11.70 -12.18
C VAL A 356 9.22 12.99 -11.36
N ILE A 357 10.44 13.25 -10.89
CA ILE A 357 10.75 14.44 -10.09
C ILE A 357 10.58 15.72 -10.92
N ASP A 358 11.09 15.73 -12.15
CA ASP A 358 10.99 16.90 -13.05
C ASP A 358 9.53 17.22 -13.39
N LEU A 359 8.71 16.21 -13.67
CA LEU A 359 7.27 16.36 -13.94
C LEU A 359 6.54 16.97 -12.74
N PHE A 360 6.68 16.37 -11.55
CA PHE A 360 6.03 16.91 -10.35
C PHE A 360 6.54 18.30 -10.00
N GLN A 361 7.85 18.53 -10.06
CA GLN A 361 8.42 19.83 -9.73
C GLN A 361 7.91 20.92 -10.68
N THR A 362 7.88 20.65 -11.98
CA THR A 362 7.41 21.60 -13.00
C THR A 362 5.93 21.92 -12.79
N GLU A 363 5.10 20.90 -12.56
CA GLU A 363 3.67 21.09 -12.32
C GLU A 363 3.40 21.85 -11.02
N MET A 364 4.10 21.50 -9.94
CA MET A 364 4.00 22.19 -8.66
C MET A 364 4.51 23.63 -8.70
N GLN A 365 5.45 23.99 -9.57
CA GLN A 365 5.94 25.36 -9.67
C GLN A 365 5.02 26.23 -10.55
N THR A 366 4.50 25.65 -11.63
CA THR A 366 3.71 26.36 -12.64
C THR A 366 2.24 26.48 -12.25
N ASN A 367 1.66 25.41 -11.72
CA ASN A 367 0.22 25.25 -11.51
C ASN A 367 -0.16 25.11 -10.03
N TRP A 368 0.69 25.54 -9.10
CA TRP A 368 0.51 25.35 -7.65
C TRP A 368 -0.88 25.75 -7.12
N GLN A 369 -1.49 26.78 -7.72
CA GLN A 369 -2.81 27.30 -7.31
C GLN A 369 -3.95 26.30 -7.54
N LYS A 370 -3.78 25.31 -8.43
CA LYS A 370 -4.77 24.23 -8.66
C LYS A 370 -4.85 23.26 -7.48
N TYR A 371 -3.79 23.20 -6.65
CA TYR A 371 -3.62 22.17 -5.63
C TYR A 371 -3.67 22.78 -4.22
N ASP A 372 -4.75 23.48 -3.90
CA ASP A 372 -4.96 24.26 -2.67
C ASP A 372 -4.85 23.47 -1.34
N ARG A 373 -5.04 22.15 -1.37
CA ARG A 373 -4.89 21.27 -0.20
C ARG A 373 -3.50 20.68 -0.08
N LEU A 374 -2.78 20.54 -1.19
CA LEU A 374 -1.42 20.00 -1.26
C LEU A 374 -0.36 21.09 -1.09
N LEU A 375 -0.53 22.22 -1.80
CA LEU A 375 0.38 23.35 -1.88
C LEU A 375 -0.26 24.59 -1.25
N TYR A 376 0.38 25.13 -0.22
CA TYR A 376 -0.08 26.36 0.44
C TYR A 376 0.53 27.64 -0.13
N SER A 377 1.64 27.49 -0.86
CA SER A 377 2.36 28.56 -1.53
C SER A 377 3.18 27.95 -2.66
N GLN A 378 3.56 28.76 -3.64
CA GLN A 378 4.48 28.33 -4.68
C GLN A 378 5.80 27.81 -4.08
N PRO A 379 6.24 26.58 -4.44
CA PRO A 379 7.56 26.09 -4.06
C PRO A 379 8.65 26.97 -4.67
N LYS A 380 9.52 27.54 -3.82
CA LYS A 380 10.62 28.44 -4.26
C LYS A 380 11.94 27.74 -4.51
N HIS A 381 12.09 26.51 -4.02
CA HIS A 381 13.33 25.75 -4.10
C HIS A 381 13.14 24.52 -4.98
N GLN A 382 14.16 24.20 -5.77
CA GLN A 382 14.16 22.98 -6.58
C GLN A 382 14.41 21.76 -5.68
N PHE A 383 13.74 20.65 -6.00
CA PHE A 383 13.97 19.36 -5.38
C PHE A 383 15.21 18.73 -6.05
N ARG A 384 16.26 18.48 -5.26
CA ARG A 384 17.53 17.97 -5.79
C ARG A 384 17.73 16.52 -5.39
N VAL A 385 17.95 15.67 -6.39
CA VAL A 385 18.43 14.30 -6.20
C VAL A 385 19.93 14.32 -5.98
N VAL A 386 20.40 13.62 -4.95
CA VAL A 386 21.81 13.50 -4.62
C VAL A 386 22.17 12.04 -4.40
N SER A 387 23.45 11.70 -4.59
CA SER A 387 23.93 10.36 -4.26
C SER A 387 23.78 10.09 -2.76
N ARG A 388 23.59 8.83 -2.39
CA ARG A 388 23.44 8.42 -0.98
C ARG A 388 24.59 8.91 -0.10
N THR A 389 25.82 8.82 -0.60
CA THR A 389 27.02 9.27 0.13
C THR A 389 26.98 10.77 0.39
N LEU A 390 26.68 11.57 -0.64
CA LEU A 390 26.58 13.02 -0.51
C LEU A 390 25.43 13.42 0.43
N PHE A 391 24.29 12.73 0.33
CA PHE A 391 23.16 12.93 1.22
C PHE A 391 23.52 12.69 2.69
N LEU A 392 24.19 11.58 3.01
CA LEU A 392 24.60 11.26 4.38
C LEU A 392 25.58 12.31 4.95
N LEU A 393 26.49 12.81 4.11
CA LEU A 393 27.41 13.89 4.47
C LEU A 393 26.65 15.19 4.77
N MET A 394 25.74 15.61 3.88
CA MET A 394 24.90 16.80 4.06
C MET A 394 24.03 16.68 5.31
N LEU A 395 23.42 15.52 5.52
CA LEU A 395 22.57 15.26 6.67
C LEU A 395 23.36 15.30 7.98
N SER A 396 24.59 14.78 8.00
CA SER A 396 25.48 14.85 9.16
C SER A 396 25.83 16.31 9.49
N ALA A 397 26.16 17.11 8.46
CA ALA A 397 26.43 18.54 8.62
C ALA A 397 25.19 19.30 9.14
N MET A 398 24.00 19.03 8.59
CA MET A 398 22.75 19.61 9.08
C MET A 398 22.47 19.21 10.53
N GLY A 399 22.70 17.96 10.91
CA GLY A 399 22.51 17.47 12.28
C GLY A 399 23.39 18.22 13.29
N ILE A 400 24.65 18.46 12.94
CA ILE A 400 25.57 19.29 13.74
C ILE A 400 25.02 20.70 13.88
N GLY A 401 24.64 21.34 12.76
CA GLY A 401 24.10 22.70 12.76
C GLY A 401 22.83 22.85 13.59
N VAL A 402 21.91 21.88 13.50
CA VAL A 402 20.67 21.90 14.28
C VAL A 402 20.94 21.65 15.77
N THR A 403 21.93 20.82 16.12
CA THR A 403 22.33 20.61 17.53
C THR A 403 22.89 21.89 18.13
N VAL A 404 23.76 22.60 17.40
CA VAL A 404 24.31 23.91 17.81
C VAL A 404 23.18 24.94 17.99
N TRP A 405 22.27 25.03 17.02
CA TRP A 405 21.11 25.94 17.09
C TRP A 405 20.15 25.59 18.23
N GLY A 406 19.93 24.31 18.49
CA GLY A 406 19.12 23.83 19.61
C GLY A 406 19.72 24.19 20.96
N ALA A 407 21.04 24.09 21.11
CA ALA A 407 21.75 24.53 22.30
C ALA A 407 21.62 26.04 22.51
N LEU A 408 21.79 26.84 21.45
CA LEU A 408 21.62 28.30 21.50
C LEU A 408 20.17 28.69 21.88
N ARG A 409 19.16 28.01 21.32
CA ARG A 409 17.74 28.22 21.67
C ARG A 409 17.42 27.94 23.13
N ARG A 410 18.02 26.88 23.69
CA ARG A 410 17.86 26.55 25.11
C ARG A 410 18.51 27.60 26.01
N LEU A 411 19.66 28.14 25.60
CA LEU A 411 20.33 29.25 26.30
C LEU A 411 19.47 30.53 26.33
N ILE A 412 18.71 30.81 25.28
CA ILE A 412 17.79 31.97 25.22
C ILE A 412 16.36 31.65 25.69
N GLY A 413 16.13 30.51 26.36
CA GLY A 413 14.86 30.18 27.02
C GLY A 413 13.71 29.74 26.09
N ILE A 414 13.96 29.53 24.79
CA ILE A 414 12.95 29.05 23.84
C ILE A 414 12.81 27.53 23.98
N LYS A 415 11.66 27.07 24.48
CA LYS A 415 11.31 25.64 24.59
C LYS A 415 10.46 25.19 23.39
N GLY A 416 10.73 23.98 22.88
CA GLY A 416 10.00 23.35 21.78
C GLY A 416 10.91 22.87 20.63
N GLU A 417 10.39 21.96 19.79
CA GLU A 417 11.09 21.53 18.58
C GLU A 417 11.17 22.68 17.55
N SER A 418 12.33 22.84 16.90
CA SER A 418 12.48 23.83 15.82
C SER A 418 11.90 23.27 14.50
N PRO A 419 11.38 24.13 13.61
CA PRO A 419 11.02 23.70 12.25
C PRO A 419 12.16 22.98 11.52
N ALA A 420 13.40 23.37 11.79
CA ALA A 420 14.60 22.72 11.24
C ALA A 420 14.80 21.28 11.77
N MET A 421 14.47 21.01 13.04
CA MET A 421 14.51 19.64 13.60
C MET A 421 13.45 18.75 12.95
N ASP A 422 12.23 19.26 12.76
CA ASP A 422 11.15 18.51 12.09
C ASP A 422 11.50 18.20 10.62
N ALA A 423 12.03 19.20 9.90
CA ALA A 423 12.52 19.05 8.53
C ALA A 423 13.64 17.99 8.43
N LEU A 424 14.63 18.05 9.34
CA LEU A 424 15.73 17.08 9.39
C LEU A 424 15.23 15.66 9.66
N ARG A 425 14.35 15.47 10.64
CA ARG A 425 13.78 14.16 10.98
C ARG A 425 12.93 13.60 9.85
N THR A 426 12.13 14.44 9.20
CA THR A 426 11.34 14.07 8.02
C THR A 426 12.27 13.60 6.89
N THR A 427 13.33 14.37 6.62
CA THR A 427 14.34 14.05 5.60
C THR A 427 15.05 12.72 5.87
N GLN A 428 15.44 12.46 7.13
CA GLN A 428 16.01 11.18 7.56
C GLN A 428 15.03 10.02 7.34
N THR A 429 13.78 10.21 7.73
CA THR A 429 12.74 9.19 7.64
C THR A 429 12.49 8.81 6.18
N LEU A 430 12.28 9.81 5.32
CA LEU A 430 12.07 9.61 3.88
C LEU A 430 13.28 8.92 3.23
N ALA A 431 14.50 9.37 3.52
CA ALA A 431 15.70 8.75 2.97
C ALA A 431 15.82 7.26 3.33
N GLN A 432 15.47 6.90 4.57
CA GLN A 432 15.50 5.51 5.02
C GLN A 432 14.34 4.68 4.44
N THR A 433 13.13 5.25 4.34
CA THR A 433 11.97 4.56 3.75
C THR A 433 12.16 4.33 2.25
N PHE A 434 12.79 5.26 1.55
CA PHE A 434 12.92 5.19 0.10
C PHE A 434 14.21 4.59 -0.43
N SER A 435 15.26 4.47 0.39
CA SER A 435 16.49 3.78 -0.05
C SER A 435 16.19 2.40 -0.62
N PHE A 436 15.11 1.76 -0.15
CA PHE A 436 14.58 0.51 -0.70
C PHE A 436 14.24 0.58 -2.20
N TYR A 437 13.52 1.62 -2.62
CA TYR A 437 12.99 1.76 -3.98
C TYR A 437 14.00 2.34 -4.96
N THR A 438 15.04 3.00 -4.45
CA THR A 438 15.96 3.81 -5.25
C THR A 438 17.39 3.28 -5.28
N THR A 439 17.70 2.22 -4.52
CA THR A 439 19.05 1.63 -4.46
C THR A 439 19.23 0.48 -5.45
N PRO A 440 18.35 -0.55 -5.49
CA PRO A 440 18.51 -1.67 -6.41
C PRO A 440 17.97 -1.32 -7.80
N SER A 441 18.71 -1.72 -8.83
CA SER A 441 18.35 -1.51 -10.23
C SER A 441 17.48 -2.68 -10.71
N TYR A 442 16.16 -2.51 -10.69
CA TYR A 442 15.22 -3.51 -11.19
C TYR A 442 14.64 -3.13 -12.55
N ARG A 443 14.34 -4.15 -13.36
CA ARG A 443 13.38 -4.07 -14.45
C ARG A 443 12.39 -5.21 -14.30
N PHE A 444 11.17 -4.91 -13.83
CA PHE A 444 10.13 -5.93 -13.66
C PHE A 444 9.44 -6.24 -14.99
N HIS A 445 9.23 -7.53 -15.28
CA HIS A 445 8.56 -8.01 -16.49
C HIS A 445 7.19 -8.63 -16.18
N ASN A 446 6.19 -8.34 -17.00
CA ASN A 446 4.82 -8.83 -16.87
C ASN A 446 4.35 -9.68 -18.07
N SER A 447 5.27 -10.35 -18.76
CA SER A 447 4.98 -11.08 -20.01
C SER A 447 3.89 -12.14 -19.86
N SER A 448 3.85 -12.85 -18.74
CA SER A 448 2.85 -13.89 -18.43
C SER A 448 1.49 -13.28 -18.12
N LEU A 449 1.45 -12.16 -17.39
CA LEU A 449 0.21 -11.40 -17.17
C LEU A 449 -0.37 -10.88 -18.51
N MET A 450 0.49 -10.39 -19.40
CA MET A 450 0.06 -9.97 -20.74
C MET A 450 -0.45 -11.14 -21.58
N GLN A 451 0.17 -12.33 -21.48
CA GLN A 451 -0.34 -13.55 -22.10
C GLN A 451 -1.70 -13.97 -21.54
N LEU A 452 -1.90 -13.87 -20.21
CA LEU A 452 -3.19 -14.09 -19.58
C LEU A 452 -4.24 -13.13 -20.15
N ALA A 453 -3.95 -11.84 -20.20
CA ALA A 453 -4.86 -10.85 -20.76
C ALA A 453 -5.27 -11.19 -22.20
N GLN A 454 -4.38 -11.80 -23.00
CA GLN A 454 -4.71 -12.24 -24.35
C GLN A 454 -5.75 -13.36 -24.44
N ARG A 455 -5.97 -14.11 -23.37
CA ARG A 455 -6.98 -15.18 -23.30
C ARG A 455 -8.41 -14.68 -23.12
N PHE A 456 -8.60 -13.42 -22.72
CA PHE A 456 -9.93 -12.83 -22.55
C PHE A 456 -10.50 -12.35 -23.88
N ASP A 457 -11.82 -12.16 -23.94
CA ASP A 457 -12.45 -11.55 -25.12
C ASP A 457 -12.13 -10.06 -25.24
N SER A 458 -12.46 -9.43 -26.37
CA SER A 458 -12.14 -8.02 -26.61
C SER A 458 -12.84 -7.07 -25.65
N THR A 459 -14.02 -7.44 -25.14
CA THR A 459 -14.79 -6.61 -24.21
C THR A 459 -14.11 -6.59 -22.84
N ASP A 460 -13.74 -7.76 -22.32
CA ASP A 460 -13.05 -7.88 -21.05
C ASP A 460 -11.60 -7.41 -21.10
N LYS A 461 -10.92 -7.53 -22.25
CA LYS A 461 -9.61 -6.90 -22.46
C LYS A 461 -9.67 -5.38 -22.29
N ALA A 462 -10.71 -4.74 -22.80
CA ALA A 462 -10.91 -3.31 -22.65
C ALA A 462 -11.38 -2.96 -21.23
N GLY A 463 -12.36 -3.70 -20.70
CA GLY A 463 -12.96 -3.44 -19.39
C GLY A 463 -12.06 -3.78 -18.20
N PHE A 464 -11.11 -4.70 -18.35
CA PHE A 464 -10.18 -5.12 -17.31
C PHE A 464 -8.73 -5.01 -17.81
N SER A 465 -8.39 -3.91 -18.49
CA SER A 465 -7.03 -3.74 -19.00
C SER A 465 -5.97 -3.81 -17.89
N VAL A 466 -4.85 -4.47 -18.21
CA VAL A 466 -3.65 -4.57 -17.38
C VAL A 466 -2.42 -3.97 -18.06
N ASP A 467 -2.63 -3.31 -19.21
CA ASP A 467 -1.57 -2.84 -20.08
C ASP A 467 -1.02 -1.48 -19.61
N ALA A 468 0.20 -1.50 -19.08
CA ALA A 468 0.93 -0.32 -18.64
C ALA A 468 1.18 0.72 -19.75
N ARG A 469 1.09 0.34 -21.03
CA ARG A 469 1.27 1.27 -22.16
C ARG A 469 0.12 2.28 -22.30
N LEU A 470 -0.97 2.09 -21.56
CA LEU A 470 -2.05 3.07 -21.46
C LEU A 470 -1.66 4.31 -20.66
N ILE A 471 -0.56 4.26 -19.91
CA ILE A 471 -0.11 5.36 -19.08
C ILE A 471 0.64 6.38 -19.95
N ASP A 472 0.02 7.53 -20.17
CA ASP A 472 0.73 8.75 -20.54
C ASP A 472 1.32 9.35 -19.26
N TRP A 473 2.64 9.29 -19.10
CA TRP A 473 3.29 9.65 -17.84
C TRP A 473 3.08 11.11 -17.42
N PRO A 474 3.26 12.12 -18.30
CA PRO A 474 2.93 13.50 -17.98
C PRO A 474 1.47 13.68 -17.55
N GLU A 475 0.51 13.14 -18.31
CA GLU A 475 -0.91 13.27 -17.97
C GLU A 475 -1.23 12.58 -16.64
N TYR A 476 -0.78 11.34 -16.48
CA TYR A 476 -1.04 10.55 -15.29
C TYR A 476 -0.43 11.18 -14.04
N LEU A 477 0.85 11.55 -14.05
CA LEU A 477 1.51 12.10 -12.87
C LEU A 477 1.04 13.53 -12.56
N CYS A 478 1.01 14.42 -13.56
CA CYS A 478 0.76 15.84 -13.33
C CYS A 478 -0.73 16.17 -13.18
N HIS A 479 -1.61 15.55 -13.97
CA HIS A 479 -3.01 15.97 -14.04
C HIS A 479 -3.98 15.00 -13.36
N ILE A 480 -3.69 13.69 -13.37
CA ILE A 480 -4.54 12.69 -12.73
C ILE A 480 -4.13 12.48 -11.27
N HIS A 481 -2.88 12.08 -11.04
CA HIS A 481 -2.38 11.68 -9.74
C HIS A 481 -2.22 12.87 -8.78
N MET A 482 -1.62 13.99 -9.19
CA MET A 482 -1.53 15.18 -8.34
C MET A 482 -2.90 15.76 -7.98
N ALA A 483 -3.83 15.81 -8.94
CA ALA A 483 -5.20 16.26 -8.67
C ALA A 483 -5.90 15.30 -7.69
N GLY A 484 -5.72 14.00 -7.90
CA GLY A 484 -6.18 12.93 -7.02
C GLY A 484 -5.65 13.05 -5.59
N LEU A 485 -4.35 13.25 -5.44
CA LEU A 485 -3.70 13.46 -4.14
C LEU A 485 -4.28 14.68 -3.44
N ASN A 486 -4.42 15.80 -4.15
CA ASN A 486 -5.04 17.02 -3.61
C ASN A 486 -6.51 16.79 -3.20
N GLN A 487 -7.28 16.05 -3.99
CA GLN A 487 -8.71 15.87 -3.77
C GLN A 487 -9.04 14.83 -2.70
N PHE A 488 -8.41 13.66 -2.75
CA PHE A 488 -8.81 12.48 -1.99
C PHE A 488 -7.91 12.20 -0.78
N ALA A 489 -6.60 12.41 -0.90
CA ALA A 489 -5.67 12.16 0.23
C ALA A 489 -5.58 13.34 1.20
N MET A 490 -5.72 14.57 0.68
CA MET A 490 -5.52 15.79 1.47
C MET A 490 -6.84 16.35 2.03
N ARG A 491 -6.84 16.62 3.34
CA ARG A 491 -7.98 17.23 4.03
C ARG A 491 -8.15 18.70 3.64
N LYS A 492 -9.39 19.14 3.47
CA LYS A 492 -9.72 20.57 3.33
C LYS A 492 -9.24 21.33 4.57
N ARG A 493 -8.65 22.51 4.35
CA ARG A 493 -8.22 23.40 5.43
C ARG A 493 -9.43 23.85 6.25
N ARG A 494 -9.35 23.79 7.58
CA ARG A 494 -10.20 24.62 8.45
C ARG A 494 -9.73 26.05 8.29
N ALA A 495 -10.62 26.97 7.92
CA ALA A 495 -10.31 28.39 7.88
C ALA A 495 -9.67 28.78 9.22
N ALA A 496 -8.54 29.51 9.19
CA ALA A 496 -8.00 30.10 10.41
C ALA A 496 -9.08 31.03 10.99
N PRO A 497 -9.27 31.09 12.31
CA PRO A 497 -10.09 32.14 12.91
C PRO A 497 -9.58 33.48 12.37
N ALA A 498 -10.48 34.29 11.82
CA ALA A 498 -10.11 35.62 11.34
C ALA A 498 -9.37 36.34 12.45
N ALA A 499 -8.16 36.82 12.17
CA ALA A 499 -7.40 37.62 13.12
C ALA A 499 -8.30 38.79 13.53
N ALA A 500 -8.56 38.92 14.83
CA ALA A 500 -9.34 40.03 15.36
C ALA A 500 -8.72 41.34 14.83
N ALA A 501 -9.54 42.15 14.19
CA ALA A 501 -9.13 43.45 13.69
C ALA A 501 -8.50 44.25 14.84
N PRO A 502 -7.39 44.98 14.59
CA PRO A 502 -6.77 45.79 15.63
C PRO A 502 -7.81 46.82 16.12
N ALA A 503 -8.03 46.86 17.43
CA ALA A 503 -8.95 47.80 18.05
C ALA A 503 -8.55 49.23 17.69
N GLU A 504 -9.45 49.96 17.04
CA GLU A 504 -9.32 51.39 16.83
C GLU A 504 -9.23 52.09 18.18
N MET A 505 -8.12 52.79 18.40
CA MET A 505 -7.90 53.62 19.55
C MET A 505 -8.69 54.93 19.35
N THR A 506 -9.96 54.96 19.76
CA THR A 506 -10.75 56.19 19.79
C THR A 506 -10.29 57.07 20.95
N LEU A 507 -9.58 58.15 20.62
CA LEU A 507 -9.37 59.32 21.46
C LEU A 507 -10.67 60.14 21.51
N GLY A 508 -11.10 60.53 22.72
CA GLY A 508 -12.04 61.64 22.94
C GLY A 508 -13.36 61.24 23.59
N GLY A 509 -13.66 61.85 24.74
CA GLY A 509 -14.96 61.73 25.40
C GLY A 509 -14.99 62.36 26.78
N GLU A 510 -15.35 63.64 26.82
CA GLU A 510 -15.58 64.49 27.99
C GLU A 510 -16.54 63.86 29.01
N ALA A 511 -16.25 64.01 30.30
CA ALA A 511 -17.20 63.71 31.39
C ALA A 511 -17.66 65.02 32.03
N ALA A 512 -18.85 65.45 31.64
CA ALA A 512 -19.60 66.52 32.30
C ALA A 512 -20.21 66.02 33.62
N ILE A 513 -19.81 66.73 34.68
CA ILE A 513 -20.52 67.11 35.91
C ILE A 513 -22.01 66.71 35.99
N GLN A 514 -22.37 65.97 37.04
CA GLN A 514 -23.66 66.09 37.71
C GLN A 514 -23.48 66.16 39.23
N SER A 515 -23.99 67.25 39.79
CA SER A 515 -23.90 67.71 41.17
C SER A 515 -24.95 67.07 42.09
N ARG A 516 -24.55 66.89 43.35
CA ARG A 516 -25.42 66.62 44.51
C ARG A 516 -26.33 67.82 44.80
N ALA A 517 -27.50 67.50 45.34
CA ALA A 517 -28.52 68.43 45.81
C ALA A 517 -28.06 69.28 47.01
N VAL A 518 -28.33 70.59 46.94
CA VAL A 518 -29.00 71.53 47.87
C VAL A 518 -28.60 72.94 47.46
#